data_AF-A0A3D3ACW1-F1
#
_entry.id   AF-A0A3D3ACW1-F1
#
_cell.length_a   1.000
_cell.length_b   1.000
_cell.length_c   1.000
_cell.angle_alpha   90.00
_cell.angle_beta   90.00
_cell.angle_gamma   90.00
#
_symmetry.space_group_name_H-M   'P 1'
#
loop_
_entity.id
_entity.type
_entity.pdbx_description
1 polymer ?
#
loop_
_entity_poly.entity_id
_entity_poly.type
_entity_poly.pdbx_seq_one_letter_code
_entity_poly.pdbx_strand_id
1 'polypeptide(L)'
;MKFYCEKDIIQNAINTVQKATSTKTTYPILEGILIDAKDNTLKFTATDLDLGIETYINANVAEEGSIVVKSSLFGEIIRKLPDDTVMIETNGDNIIIKCQKSEFTLVGNNYEEFPKLPTINENSMYEISQDVLKNMIRQTIFATAQDETRPILTGVLFEVKDGKLSFVALDGYRLAVKSCEINSKNNISAVIPGKTLNEISKILEISDEKVKITFTPNHILFNLGNTKIISRLLDGEFINYRQIIPDEYNLRAKVKTNKLLDSIERASLLAREGKTNLIKFNILDKQIIVTSNSQMGKVNEEVEIELEG
;
A
#
# COMPACT_ATOMS: atom_id res chain seq x y z
N MET A 1 2.69 3.12 32.90
CA MET A 1 2.11 2.19 31.90
C MET A 1 2.62 0.79 32.17
N LYS A 2 1.70 -0.18 32.24
CA LYS A 2 2.00 -1.61 32.41
C LYS A 2 0.89 -2.46 31.79
N PHE A 3 1.25 -3.41 30.93
CA PHE A 3 0.28 -4.30 30.31
C PHE A 3 0.85 -5.68 29.98
N TYR A 4 -0.06 -6.63 29.72
CA TYR A 4 0.22 -8.00 29.34
C TYR A 4 -0.58 -8.37 28.09
N CYS A 5 0.07 -8.94 27.08
CA CYS A 5 -0.59 -9.38 25.85
C CYS A 5 0.20 -10.53 25.20
N GLU A 6 -0.49 -11.40 24.46
CA GLU A 6 0.14 -12.47 23.70
C GLU A 6 1.09 -11.91 22.63
N LYS A 7 2.28 -12.51 22.52
CA LYS A 7 3.34 -12.07 21.61
C LYS A 7 2.82 -11.87 20.17
N ASP A 8 2.06 -12.83 19.64
CA ASP A 8 1.56 -12.78 18.26
C ASP A 8 0.64 -11.59 18.00
N ILE A 9 -0.19 -11.23 18.99
CA ILE A 9 -1.12 -10.10 18.88
C ILE A 9 -0.33 -8.78 18.83
N ILE A 10 0.65 -8.60 19.73
CA ILE A 10 1.54 -7.43 19.72
C ILE A 10 2.32 -7.37 18.40
N GLN A 11 2.89 -8.50 17.97
CA GLN A 11 3.70 -8.58 16.75
C GLN A 11 2.89 -8.17 15.51
N ASN A 12 1.63 -8.62 15.40
CA ASN A 12 0.74 -8.23 14.31
C ASN A 12 0.43 -6.73 14.33
N ALA A 13 0.13 -6.16 15.51
CA ALA A 13 -0.11 -4.73 15.66
C ALA A 13 1.11 -3.89 15.24
N ILE A 14 2.30 -4.26 15.73
CA ILE A 14 3.57 -3.63 15.35
C ILE A 14 3.76 -3.72 13.84
N ASN A 15 3.65 -4.92 13.27
CA ASN A 15 3.80 -5.12 11.84
C ASN A 15 2.88 -4.16 11.08
N THR A 16 1.61 -4.03 11.45
CA THR A 16 0.65 -3.15 10.76
C THR A 16 1.07 -1.67 10.81
N VAL A 17 1.37 -1.12 11.98
CA VAL A 17 1.72 0.30 12.10
C VAL A 17 3.10 0.62 11.52
N GLN A 18 4.04 -0.33 11.54
CA GLN A 18 5.39 -0.16 11.00
C GLN A 18 5.44 0.33 9.56
N LYS A 19 4.41 0.04 8.76
CA LYS A 19 4.29 0.49 7.37
C LYS A 19 4.23 2.01 7.23
N ALA A 20 3.84 2.74 8.28
CA ALA A 20 3.81 4.20 8.31
C ALA A 20 5.05 4.83 8.95
N THR A 21 6.05 4.05 9.36
CA THR A 21 7.28 4.62 9.93
C THR A 21 8.24 5.07 8.83
N SER A 22 8.96 6.16 9.07
CA SER A 22 9.98 6.66 8.13
C SER A 22 11.37 6.25 8.58
N THR A 23 12.08 5.47 7.76
CA THR A 23 13.50 5.13 7.98
C THR A 23 14.47 6.18 7.41
N LYS A 24 13.94 7.21 6.73
CA LYS A 24 14.70 8.28 6.08
C LYS A 24 14.10 9.62 6.48
N THR A 25 14.21 9.96 7.76
CA THR A 25 13.62 11.17 8.34
C THR A 25 14.66 11.98 9.10
N THR A 26 14.51 13.29 9.11
CA THR A 26 15.25 14.21 9.99
C THR A 26 14.61 14.35 11.37
N TYR A 27 13.43 13.78 11.58
CA TYR A 27 12.67 13.79 12.83
C TYR A 27 12.71 12.39 13.46
N PRO A 28 13.65 12.12 14.41
CA PRO A 28 13.88 10.77 14.94
C PRO A 28 12.64 10.13 15.58
N ILE A 29 11.74 10.94 16.14
CA ILE A 29 10.52 10.44 16.77
C ILE A 29 9.57 9.72 15.79
N LEU A 30 9.67 10.00 14.48
CA LEU A 30 8.91 9.34 13.41
C LEU A 30 9.48 7.97 13.01
N GLU A 31 10.66 7.61 13.52
CA GLU A 31 11.16 6.22 13.50
C GLU A 31 10.49 5.37 14.59
N GLY A 32 9.67 5.99 15.44
CA GLY A 32 9.02 5.37 16.58
C GLY A 32 7.60 4.88 16.30
N ILE A 33 7.11 4.06 17.21
CA ILE A 33 5.71 3.72 17.37
C ILE A 33 5.27 4.30 18.71
N LEU A 34 4.20 5.10 18.69
CA LEU A 34 3.49 5.51 19.89
C LEU A 34 2.61 4.36 20.37
N ILE A 35 2.72 4.00 21.63
CA ILE A 35 1.89 3.00 22.30
C ILE A 35 1.09 3.73 23.37
N ASP A 36 -0.24 3.71 23.26
CA ASP A 36 -1.18 4.19 24.27
C ASP A 36 -1.88 2.98 24.91
N ALA A 37 -1.76 2.82 26.23
CA ALA A 37 -2.48 1.78 26.98
C ALA A 37 -3.57 2.42 27.83
N LYS A 38 -4.83 2.08 27.56
CA LYS A 38 -6.00 2.65 28.24
C LYS A 38 -7.21 1.70 28.16
N ASP A 39 -8.00 1.60 29.23
CA ASP A 39 -9.29 0.86 29.21
C ASP A 39 -9.19 -0.57 28.63
N ASN A 40 -8.18 -1.36 29.01
CA ASN A 40 -7.88 -2.71 28.47
C ASN A 40 -7.67 -2.77 26.94
N THR A 41 -7.32 -1.64 26.34
CA THR A 41 -7.00 -1.52 24.92
C THR A 41 -5.61 -0.92 24.77
N LEU A 42 -4.83 -1.47 23.85
CA LEU A 42 -3.61 -0.86 23.36
C LEU A 42 -3.88 -0.25 22.00
N LYS A 43 -3.52 1.01 21.82
CA LYS A 43 -3.48 1.67 20.52
C LYS A 43 -2.02 1.88 20.13
N PHE A 44 -1.65 1.34 18.98
CA PHE A 44 -0.35 1.58 18.37
C PHE A 44 -0.54 2.59 17.24
N THR A 45 0.32 3.61 17.19
CA THR A 45 0.28 4.66 16.18
C THR A 45 1.67 4.88 15.59
N ALA A 46 1.75 4.98 14.27
CA ALA A 46 2.96 5.34 13.54
C ALA A 46 2.61 6.32 12.42
N THR A 47 3.54 7.21 12.08
CA THR A 47 3.33 8.19 11.00
C THR A 47 4.63 8.74 10.45
N ASP A 48 4.62 9.06 9.15
CA ASP A 48 5.67 9.83 8.47
C ASP A 48 5.19 11.24 8.09
N LEU A 49 4.07 11.69 8.68
CA LEU A 49 3.32 12.93 8.42
C LEU A 49 2.44 12.90 7.15
N ASP A 50 2.76 12.06 6.16
CA ASP A 50 1.95 11.88 4.95
C ASP A 50 1.03 10.67 5.04
N LEU A 51 1.47 9.63 5.74
CA LEU A 51 0.78 8.39 6.04
C LEU A 51 0.81 8.16 7.55
N GLY A 52 -0.37 8.02 8.15
CA GLY A 52 -0.54 7.60 9.55
C GLY A 52 -1.32 6.30 9.62
N ILE A 53 -0.90 5.39 10.50
CA ILE A 53 -1.62 4.15 10.79
C ILE A 53 -1.84 4.05 12.29
N GLU A 54 -3.08 3.75 12.68
CA GLU A 54 -3.46 3.36 14.03
C GLU A 54 -4.05 1.96 14.02
N THR A 55 -3.67 1.13 14.99
CA THR A 55 -4.30 -0.18 15.19
C THR A 55 -4.60 -0.40 16.67
N TYR A 56 -5.72 -1.06 16.95
CA TYR A 56 -6.27 -1.26 18.28
C TYR A 56 -6.29 -2.76 18.59
N ILE A 57 -5.73 -3.15 19.73
CA ILE A 57 -5.75 -4.52 20.23
C ILE A 57 -6.20 -4.59 21.69
N ASN A 58 -6.89 -5.67 22.06
CA ASN A 58 -7.23 -5.92 23.45
C ASN A 58 -6.01 -6.44 24.21
N ALA A 59 -5.82 -5.95 25.44
CA ALA A 59 -4.76 -6.41 26.32
C ALA A 59 -5.19 -6.27 27.79
N ASN A 60 -4.51 -6.96 28.70
CA ASN A 60 -4.67 -6.73 30.12
C ASN A 60 -3.82 -5.52 30.52
N VAL A 61 -4.46 -4.36 30.71
CA VAL A 61 -3.80 -3.11 31.10
C VAL A 61 -3.87 -2.97 32.61
N ALA A 62 -2.73 -3.14 33.28
CA ALA A 62 -2.62 -2.99 34.73
C ALA A 62 -2.41 -1.53 35.14
N GLU A 63 -1.67 -0.76 34.32
CA GLU A 63 -1.46 0.67 34.51
C GLU A 63 -1.52 1.38 33.17
N GLU A 64 -2.33 2.44 33.09
CA GLU A 64 -2.44 3.25 31.88
C GLU A 64 -1.16 4.06 31.61
N GLY A 65 -1.05 4.57 30.38
CA GLY A 65 -0.04 5.54 29.99
C GLY A 65 0.42 5.36 28.56
N SER A 66 1.43 6.15 28.19
CA SER A 66 1.84 6.31 26.80
C SER A 66 3.36 6.42 26.69
N ILE A 67 3.94 5.85 25.64
CA ILE A 67 5.37 5.97 25.34
C ILE A 67 5.64 5.80 23.85
N VAL A 68 6.71 6.44 23.35
CA VAL A 68 7.18 6.21 21.98
C VAL A 68 8.42 5.33 22.00
N VAL A 69 8.41 4.25 21.22
CA VAL A 69 9.53 3.28 21.16
C VAL A 69 10.05 3.17 19.74
N LYS A 70 11.37 3.06 19.57
CA LYS A 70 11.97 2.87 18.24
C LYS A 70 11.41 1.62 17.57
N SER A 71 10.71 1.84 16.47
CA SER A 71 9.91 0.86 15.75
C SER A 71 10.67 -0.40 15.37
N SER A 72 11.83 -0.23 14.71
CA SER A 72 12.62 -1.34 14.18
C SER A 72 13.13 -2.27 15.27
N LEU A 73 13.78 -1.70 16.29
CA LEU A 73 14.31 -2.46 17.41
C LEU A 73 13.21 -3.15 18.22
N PHE A 74 12.10 -2.44 18.48
CA PHE A 74 10.97 -2.99 19.21
C PHE A 74 10.34 -4.18 18.46
N GLY A 75 10.08 -4.04 17.16
CA GLY A 75 9.55 -5.12 16.34
C GLY A 75 10.49 -6.32 16.25
N GLU A 76 11.81 -6.09 16.14
CA GLU A 76 12.80 -7.17 16.13
C GLU A 76 12.84 -7.95 17.44
N ILE A 77 12.74 -7.25 18.58
CA ILE A 77 12.70 -7.89 19.90
C ILE A 77 11.46 -8.74 20.02
N ILE A 78 10.26 -8.16 19.81
CA ILE A 78 9.00 -8.89 19.94
C ILE A 78 8.98 -10.14 19.06
N ARG A 79 9.44 -10.02 17.80
CA ARG A 79 9.52 -11.16 16.87
C ARG A 79 10.41 -12.31 17.37
N LYS A 80 11.48 -12.00 18.11
CA LYS A 80 12.45 -12.99 18.63
C LYS A 80 12.08 -13.57 20.00
N LEU A 81 11.05 -13.04 20.67
CA LEU A 81 10.58 -13.59 21.94
C LEU A 81 9.93 -14.99 21.74
N PRO A 82 9.94 -15.83 22.79
CA PRO A 82 9.09 -17.02 22.83
C PRO A 82 7.61 -16.70 22.62
N ASP A 83 6.87 -17.65 22.06
CA ASP A 83 5.42 -17.55 21.85
C ASP A 83 4.69 -17.74 23.20
N ASP A 84 4.61 -16.65 23.97
CA ASP A 84 4.03 -16.60 25.31
C ASP A 84 3.51 -15.17 25.59
N THR A 85 2.89 -14.96 26.75
CA THR A 85 2.46 -13.64 27.21
C THR A 85 3.67 -12.72 27.44
N VAL A 86 3.66 -11.55 26.80
CA VAL A 86 4.66 -10.50 26.99
C VAL A 86 4.15 -9.45 27.97
N MET A 87 4.94 -9.14 28.99
CA MET A 87 4.74 -8.00 29.87
C MET A 87 5.55 -6.81 29.36
N ILE A 88 4.92 -5.64 29.28
CA ILE A 88 5.57 -4.38 28.96
C ILE A 88 5.26 -3.38 30.06
N GLU A 89 6.30 -2.72 30.59
CA GLU A 89 6.20 -1.77 31.70
C GLU A 89 7.10 -0.56 31.43
N THR A 90 6.64 0.63 31.77
CA THR A 90 7.44 1.87 31.70
C THR A 90 8.05 2.19 33.06
N ASN A 91 9.34 2.52 33.10
CA ASN A 91 10.04 3.01 34.28
C ASN A 91 10.84 4.27 33.94
N GLY A 92 10.28 5.44 34.26
CA GLY A 92 10.77 6.73 33.74
C GLY A 92 10.69 6.75 32.22
N ASP A 93 11.79 7.13 31.57
CA ASP A 93 11.90 7.13 30.11
C ASP A 93 12.17 5.74 29.51
N ASN A 94 12.32 4.69 30.33
CA ASN A 94 12.62 3.34 29.86
C ASN A 94 11.35 2.51 29.68
N ILE A 95 11.39 1.60 28.71
CA ILE A 95 10.42 0.52 28.53
C ILE A 95 11.11 -0.82 28.82
N ILE A 96 10.50 -1.62 29.70
CA ILE A 96 10.95 -2.95 30.10
C ILE A 96 10.02 -3.96 29.44
N ILE A 97 10.59 -4.90 28.69
CA ILE A 97 9.88 -5.95 27.96
C ILE A 97 10.30 -7.29 28.56
N LYS A 98 9.35 -8.05 29.09
CA LYS A 98 9.58 -9.33 29.75
C LYS A 98 8.74 -10.42 29.10
N CYS A 99 9.38 -11.54 28.79
CA CYS A 99 8.71 -12.77 28.36
C CYS A 99 9.50 -13.94 28.93
N GLN A 100 8.86 -14.75 29.76
CA GLN A 100 9.53 -15.84 30.52
C GLN A 100 10.79 -15.34 31.27
N LYS A 101 11.97 -15.85 30.88
CA LYS A 101 13.28 -15.50 31.47
C LYS A 101 14.03 -14.41 30.67
N SER A 102 13.44 -13.90 29.61
CA SER A 102 14.01 -12.83 28.79
C SER A 102 13.51 -11.47 29.29
N GLU A 103 14.44 -10.54 29.46
CA GLU A 103 14.18 -9.15 29.85
C GLU A 103 15.00 -8.22 28.95
N PHE A 104 14.34 -7.23 28.36
CA PHE A 104 14.96 -6.17 27.58
C PHE A 104 14.56 -4.83 28.18
N THR A 105 15.51 -3.90 28.25
CA THR A 105 15.24 -2.50 28.62
C THR A 105 15.64 -1.62 27.44
N LEU A 106 14.69 -0.84 26.93
CA LEU A 106 14.93 0.14 25.88
C LEU A 106 14.67 1.55 26.41
N VAL A 107 15.33 2.53 25.82
CA VAL A 107 15.00 3.94 26.02
C VAL A 107 13.82 4.27 25.12
N GLY A 108 12.73 4.76 25.71
CA GLY A 108 11.61 5.37 25.02
C GLY A 108 11.76 6.88 24.93
N ASN A 109 10.81 7.52 24.25
CA ASN A 109 10.73 8.97 24.12
C ASN A 109 9.37 9.45 24.65
N ASN A 110 9.33 10.74 25.02
CA ASN A 110 8.09 11.38 25.47
C ASN A 110 7.04 11.36 24.34
N TYR A 111 5.85 10.88 24.67
CA TYR A 111 4.72 10.80 23.74
C TYR A 111 4.15 12.16 23.34
N GLU A 112 4.35 13.21 24.15
CA GLU A 112 3.85 14.56 23.87
C GLU A 112 4.49 15.18 22.62
N GLU A 113 5.69 14.74 22.26
CA GLU A 113 6.39 15.18 21.04
C GLU A 113 5.89 14.46 19.79
N PHE A 114 5.13 13.35 19.95
CA PHE A 114 4.65 12.57 18.83
C PHE A 114 3.49 13.29 18.12
N PRO A 115 3.53 13.44 16.79
CA PRO A 115 2.49 14.17 16.06
C PRO A 115 1.14 13.46 16.16
N LYS A 116 0.09 14.25 16.39
CA LYS A 116 -1.29 13.75 16.40
C LYS A 116 -1.78 13.58 14.97
N LEU A 117 -2.44 12.44 14.71
CA LEU A 117 -3.15 12.24 13.46
C LEU A 117 -4.40 13.12 13.39
N PRO A 118 -4.81 13.56 12.19
CA PRO A 118 -6.00 14.36 12.03
C PRO A 118 -7.25 13.53 12.36
N THR A 119 -8.21 14.15 13.03
CA THR A 119 -9.52 13.52 13.27
C THR A 119 -10.40 13.74 12.04
N ILE A 120 -10.86 12.64 11.43
CA ILE A 120 -11.70 12.66 10.23
C ILE A 120 -13.11 12.23 10.60
N ASN A 121 -14.10 13.00 10.14
CA ASN A 121 -15.51 12.68 10.31
C ASN A 121 -15.94 11.64 9.26
N GLU A 122 -16.40 10.47 9.71
CA GLU A 122 -16.76 9.30 8.90
C GLU A 122 -18.22 9.31 8.38
N ASN A 123 -18.88 10.48 8.33
CA ASN A 123 -20.30 10.61 7.94
C ASN A 123 -20.60 10.21 6.49
N SER A 124 -19.64 10.32 5.56
CA SER A 124 -19.82 9.97 4.15
C SER A 124 -18.70 9.05 3.71
N MET A 125 -19.05 7.77 3.55
CA MET A 125 -18.09 6.70 3.29
C MET A 125 -18.48 5.89 2.05
N TYR A 126 -17.45 5.33 1.42
CA TYR A 126 -17.56 4.31 0.39
C TYR A 126 -17.19 2.96 1.01
N GLU A 127 -17.89 1.90 0.63
CA GLU A 127 -17.61 0.55 1.12
C GLU A 127 -17.20 -0.37 -0.03
N ILE A 128 -16.08 -1.06 0.14
CA ILE A 128 -15.53 -2.02 -0.82
C ILE A 128 -14.93 -3.20 -0.05
N SER A 129 -15.00 -4.42 -0.58
CA SER A 129 -14.32 -5.54 0.08
C SER A 129 -12.80 -5.41 0.00
N GLN A 130 -12.09 -5.96 0.98
CA GLN A 130 -10.63 -5.88 1.05
C GLN A 130 -9.98 -6.52 -0.17
N ASP A 131 -10.46 -7.69 -0.59
CA ASP A 131 -9.94 -8.45 -1.72
C ASP A 131 -10.06 -7.67 -3.05
N VAL A 132 -11.20 -7.00 -3.29
CA VAL A 132 -11.45 -6.18 -4.47
C VAL A 132 -10.53 -4.98 -4.45
N LEU A 133 -10.47 -4.24 -3.33
CA LEU A 133 -9.58 -3.08 -3.19
C LEU A 133 -8.11 -3.45 -3.43
N LYS A 134 -7.65 -4.55 -2.81
CA LYS A 134 -6.29 -5.07 -2.96
C LYS A 134 -5.98 -5.42 -4.42
N ASN A 135 -6.93 -6.06 -5.11
CA ASN A 135 -6.81 -6.39 -6.52
C ASN A 135 -6.77 -5.15 -7.41
N MET A 136 -7.64 -4.16 -7.15
CA MET A 136 -7.66 -2.91 -7.90
C MET A 136 -6.33 -2.17 -7.78
N ILE A 137 -5.79 -2.04 -6.56
CA ILE A 137 -4.47 -1.45 -6.32
C ILE A 137 -3.40 -2.21 -7.10
N ARG A 138 -3.32 -3.54 -6.95
CA ARG A 138 -2.30 -4.36 -7.64
C ARG A 138 -2.35 -4.22 -9.16
N GLN A 139 -3.53 -4.06 -9.75
CA GLN A 139 -3.74 -3.97 -11.18
C GLN A 139 -3.48 -2.58 -11.77
N THR A 140 -3.27 -1.55 -10.95
CA THR A 140 -3.07 -0.19 -11.44
C THR A 140 -1.77 0.45 -10.95
N ILE A 141 -1.34 0.17 -9.72
CA ILE A 141 -0.24 0.87 -9.06
C ILE A 141 1.09 0.82 -9.82
N PHE A 142 1.32 -0.25 -10.59
CA PHE A 142 2.57 -0.41 -11.35
C PHE A 142 2.74 0.64 -12.46
N ALA A 143 1.66 1.32 -12.85
CA ALA A 143 1.65 2.33 -13.92
C ALA A 143 1.83 3.77 -13.40
N THR A 144 2.09 3.99 -12.11
CA THR A 144 2.40 5.34 -11.59
C THR A 144 3.78 5.81 -12.00
N ALA A 145 3.93 7.11 -12.24
CA ALA A 145 5.23 7.73 -12.48
C ALA A 145 6.17 7.52 -11.27
N GLN A 146 7.44 7.28 -11.57
CA GLN A 146 8.48 7.11 -10.55
C GLN A 146 9.27 8.40 -10.32
N ASP A 147 9.28 9.31 -11.30
CA ASP A 147 9.84 10.63 -11.15
C ASP A 147 8.81 11.61 -10.58
N GLU A 148 9.30 12.61 -9.84
CA GLU A 148 8.46 13.59 -9.17
C GLU A 148 8.25 14.86 -10.02
N THR A 149 8.61 14.85 -11.32
CA THR A 149 8.44 16.05 -12.17
C THR A 149 6.97 16.42 -12.36
N ARG A 150 6.09 15.41 -12.33
CA ARG A 150 4.63 15.56 -12.33
C ARG A 150 4.07 14.82 -11.11
N PRO A 151 4.06 15.45 -9.91
CA PRO A 151 3.69 14.78 -8.67
C PRO A 151 2.35 14.06 -8.74
N ILE A 152 1.36 14.64 -9.42
CA ILE A 152 0.02 14.05 -9.58
C ILE A 152 0.03 12.65 -10.23
N LEU A 153 1.05 12.32 -11.03
CA LEU A 153 1.19 11.02 -11.71
C LEU A 153 1.87 9.96 -10.83
N THR A 154 2.43 10.35 -9.70
CA THR A 154 2.98 9.41 -8.70
C THR A 154 1.89 8.72 -7.88
N GLY A 155 0.64 9.19 -8.01
CA GLY A 155 -0.53 8.61 -7.37
C GLY A 155 -1.45 7.87 -8.33
N VAL A 156 -2.47 7.25 -7.73
CA VAL A 156 -3.56 6.58 -8.44
C VAL A 156 -4.82 7.40 -8.22
N LEU A 157 -5.50 7.76 -9.30
CA LEU A 157 -6.81 8.37 -9.26
C LEU A 157 -7.83 7.36 -8.74
N PHE A 158 -8.52 7.72 -7.67
CA PHE A 158 -9.76 7.11 -7.19
C PHE A 158 -10.93 7.96 -7.72
N GLU A 159 -11.71 7.40 -8.63
CA GLU A 159 -12.88 8.06 -9.22
C GLU A 159 -14.13 7.22 -8.94
N VAL A 160 -15.12 7.79 -8.24
CA VAL A 160 -16.48 7.25 -8.22
C VAL A 160 -17.34 8.15 -9.08
N LYS A 161 -17.95 7.56 -10.10
CA LYS A 161 -18.88 8.25 -10.99
C LYS A 161 -20.02 7.31 -11.35
N ASP A 162 -21.25 7.75 -11.11
CA ASP A 162 -22.48 7.05 -11.52
C ASP A 162 -22.52 5.57 -11.03
N GLY A 163 -22.15 5.34 -9.77
CA GLY A 163 -22.13 3.98 -9.16
C GLY A 163 -20.96 3.09 -9.60
N LYS A 164 -19.98 3.64 -10.33
CA LYS A 164 -18.78 2.93 -10.77
C LYS A 164 -17.54 3.51 -10.10
N LEU A 165 -16.80 2.67 -9.39
CA LEU A 165 -15.48 2.99 -8.87
C LEU A 165 -14.42 2.64 -9.91
N SER A 166 -13.48 3.54 -10.16
CA SER A 166 -12.33 3.34 -11.04
C SER A 166 -11.04 3.76 -10.35
N PHE A 167 -10.04 2.89 -10.43
CA PHE A 167 -8.65 3.19 -10.11
C PHE A 167 -7.91 3.41 -11.42
N VAL A 168 -7.20 4.54 -11.53
CA VAL A 168 -6.47 4.91 -12.75
C VAL A 168 -5.06 5.38 -12.42
N ALA A 169 -4.07 4.84 -13.11
CA ALA A 169 -2.67 5.24 -12.98
C ALA A 169 -2.02 5.33 -14.35
N LEU A 170 -1.10 6.28 -14.53
CA LEU A 170 -0.34 6.46 -15.76
C LEU A 170 0.99 7.17 -15.48
N ASP A 171 1.99 6.88 -16.33
CA ASP A 171 3.38 7.40 -16.20
C ASP A 171 3.83 8.16 -17.45
N GLY A 172 2.91 8.45 -18.38
CA GLY A 172 3.18 9.07 -19.67
C GLY A 172 3.54 8.09 -20.79
N TYR A 173 3.85 6.83 -20.47
CA TYR A 173 4.12 5.77 -21.45
C TYR A 173 3.01 4.73 -21.51
N ARG A 174 2.32 4.50 -20.40
CA ARG A 174 1.24 3.52 -20.27
C ARG A 174 0.14 4.04 -19.35
N LEU A 175 -1.03 3.42 -19.46
CA LEU A 175 -2.22 3.68 -18.69
C LEU A 175 -2.74 2.35 -18.14
N ALA A 176 -3.08 2.29 -16.86
CA ALA A 176 -3.77 1.18 -16.24
C ALA A 176 -5.09 1.67 -15.64
N VAL A 177 -6.18 1.01 -16.00
CA VAL A 177 -7.53 1.30 -15.49
C VAL A 177 -8.13 0.01 -14.95
N LYS A 178 -8.61 0.05 -13.72
CA LYS A 178 -9.45 -1.02 -13.17
C LYS A 178 -10.71 -0.42 -12.57
N SER A 179 -11.86 -1.01 -12.89
CA SER A 179 -13.14 -0.57 -12.34
C SER A 179 -13.93 -1.72 -11.72
N CYS A 180 -14.80 -1.36 -10.78
CA CYS A 180 -15.85 -2.22 -10.23
C CYS A 180 -17.12 -1.38 -9.99
N GLU A 181 -18.24 -2.06 -9.81
CA GLU A 181 -19.46 -1.40 -9.31
C GLU A 181 -19.32 -1.11 -7.82
N ILE A 182 -19.93 -0.01 -7.37
CA ILE A 182 -19.99 0.37 -5.96
C ILE A 182 -21.36 0.95 -5.64
N ASN A 183 -21.92 0.57 -4.49
CA ASN A 183 -23.22 1.09 -4.05
C ASN A 183 -23.06 2.47 -3.40
N SER A 184 -22.81 3.49 -4.21
CA SER A 184 -22.74 4.89 -3.77
C SER A 184 -23.34 5.81 -4.83
N LYS A 185 -24.09 6.82 -4.35
CA LYS A 185 -24.64 7.90 -5.20
C LYS A 185 -23.73 9.14 -5.24
N ASN A 186 -22.72 9.18 -4.37
CA ASN A 186 -21.82 10.31 -4.30
C ASN A 186 -20.69 10.12 -5.32
N ASN A 187 -20.45 11.16 -6.10
CA ASN A 187 -19.32 11.20 -7.01
C ASN A 187 -18.11 11.78 -6.29
N ILE A 188 -16.93 11.26 -6.59
CA ILE A 188 -15.66 11.79 -6.09
C ILE A 188 -14.54 11.54 -7.08
N SER A 189 -13.56 12.43 -7.08
CA SER A 189 -12.30 12.29 -7.80
C SER A 189 -11.19 12.78 -6.89
N ALA A 190 -10.26 11.89 -6.55
CA ALA A 190 -9.13 12.20 -5.68
C ALA A 190 -7.92 11.34 -6.06
N VAL A 191 -6.72 11.86 -5.89
CA VAL A 191 -5.49 11.13 -6.24
C VAL A 191 -4.78 10.71 -4.97
N ILE A 192 -4.62 9.40 -4.79
CA ILE A 192 -4.01 8.80 -3.61
C ILE A 192 -2.54 8.53 -3.94
N PRO A 193 -1.57 8.95 -3.10
CA PRO A 193 -0.16 8.69 -3.33
C PRO A 193 0.13 7.19 -3.55
N GLY A 194 0.97 6.86 -4.51
CA GLY A 194 1.27 5.47 -4.82
C GLY A 194 1.97 4.74 -3.66
N LYS A 195 2.83 5.45 -2.92
CA LYS A 195 3.46 4.96 -1.68
C LYS A 195 2.41 4.50 -0.66
N THR A 196 1.39 5.32 -0.43
CA THR A 196 0.27 5.00 0.47
C THR A 196 -0.44 3.71 0.05
N LEU A 197 -0.79 3.58 -1.23
CA LEU A 197 -1.47 2.39 -1.74
C LEU A 197 -0.60 1.13 -1.68
N ASN A 198 0.72 1.26 -1.86
CA ASN A 198 1.66 0.15 -1.66
C ASN A 198 1.65 -0.37 -0.23
N GLU A 199 1.62 0.53 0.77
CA GLU A 199 1.56 0.13 2.17
C GLU A 199 0.19 -0.45 2.56
N ILE A 200 -0.91 0.15 2.09
CA ILE A 200 -2.27 -0.37 2.30
C ILE A 200 -2.41 -1.78 1.73
N SER A 201 -1.88 -2.04 0.52
CA SER A 201 -1.97 -3.36 -0.13
C SER A 201 -1.32 -4.48 0.71
N LYS A 202 -0.31 -4.15 1.52
CA LYS A 202 0.33 -5.11 2.44
C LYS A 202 -0.49 -5.39 3.70
N ILE A 203 -1.41 -4.49 4.07
CA ILE A 203 -2.28 -4.60 5.25
C ILE A 203 -3.60 -5.27 4.88
N LEU A 204 -4.14 -5.00 3.69
CA LEU A 204 -5.37 -5.62 3.21
C LEU A 204 -5.24 -7.15 3.15
N GLU A 205 -6.30 -7.83 3.54
CA GLU A 205 -6.41 -9.29 3.49
C GLU A 205 -7.16 -9.76 2.25
N ILE A 206 -7.09 -11.07 1.96
CA ILE A 206 -7.94 -11.69 0.93
C ILE A 206 -9.22 -12.12 1.63
N SER A 207 -10.14 -11.16 1.81
CA SER A 207 -11.41 -11.37 2.50
C SER A 207 -12.52 -10.48 1.92
N ASP A 208 -13.76 -10.92 2.11
CA ASP A 208 -14.97 -10.17 1.72
C ASP A 208 -15.32 -9.04 2.71
N GLU A 209 -14.57 -8.91 3.81
CA GLU A 209 -14.77 -7.86 4.80
C GLU A 209 -14.64 -6.47 4.16
N LYS A 210 -15.45 -5.53 4.64
CA LYS A 210 -15.54 -4.20 4.04
C LYS A 210 -14.48 -3.25 4.61
N VAL A 211 -13.83 -2.52 3.72
CA VAL A 211 -13.07 -1.31 4.01
C VAL A 211 -13.99 -0.13 3.85
N LYS A 212 -14.11 0.70 4.89
CA LYS A 212 -14.81 1.98 4.85
C LYS A 212 -13.82 3.07 4.46
N ILE A 213 -14.10 3.77 3.36
CA ILE A 213 -13.23 4.80 2.80
C ILE A 213 -13.93 6.15 2.95
N THR A 214 -13.31 7.05 3.70
CA THR A 214 -13.80 8.42 3.90
C THR A 214 -12.83 9.41 3.28
N PHE A 215 -13.36 10.42 2.61
CA PHE A 215 -12.57 11.51 2.04
C PHE A 215 -12.87 12.83 2.75
N THR A 216 -11.81 13.60 2.94
CA THR A 216 -11.84 15.03 3.26
C THR A 216 -11.12 15.77 2.12
N PRO A 217 -11.13 17.12 2.08
CA PRO A 217 -10.45 17.84 1.01
C PRO A 217 -8.98 17.44 0.81
N ASN A 218 -8.26 17.14 1.90
CA ASN A 218 -6.81 16.92 1.86
C ASN A 218 -6.38 15.52 2.33
N HIS A 219 -7.30 14.69 2.82
CA HIS A 219 -6.98 13.37 3.37
C HIS A 219 -7.99 12.32 2.95
N ILE A 220 -7.50 11.09 2.87
CA ILE A 220 -8.27 9.86 2.79
C ILE A 220 -8.08 9.06 4.08
N LEU A 221 -9.15 8.45 4.57
CA LEU A 221 -9.15 7.49 5.67
C LEU A 221 -9.66 6.14 5.15
N PHE A 222 -8.88 5.09 5.37
CA PHE A 222 -9.31 3.70 5.24
C PHE A 222 -9.52 3.13 6.64
N ASN A 223 -10.75 2.69 6.92
CA ASN A 223 -11.11 2.06 8.18
C ASN A 223 -11.42 0.58 7.93
N LEU A 224 -10.58 -0.29 8.49
CA LEU A 224 -10.66 -1.76 8.40
C LEU A 224 -11.17 -2.36 9.72
N GLY A 225 -11.93 -1.60 10.51
CA GLY A 225 -12.39 -2.00 11.85
C GLY A 225 -11.38 -1.62 12.93
N ASN A 226 -10.48 -2.54 13.28
CA ASN A 226 -9.47 -2.30 14.33
C ASN A 226 -8.25 -1.52 13.84
N THR A 227 -8.17 -1.21 12.54
CA THR A 227 -7.05 -0.49 11.93
C THR A 227 -7.57 0.68 11.11
N LYS A 228 -7.01 1.86 11.36
CA LYS A 228 -7.29 3.10 10.62
C LYS A 228 -6.03 3.57 9.93
N ILE A 229 -6.13 3.87 8.64
CA ILE A 229 -5.03 4.34 7.81
C ILE A 229 -5.44 5.69 7.23
N ILE A 230 -4.69 6.73 7.58
CA ILE A 230 -4.93 8.10 7.14
C ILE A 230 -3.79 8.51 6.23
N SER A 231 -4.10 9.11 5.08
CA SER A 231 -3.08 9.65 4.21
C SER A 231 -3.48 10.96 3.58
N ARG A 232 -2.50 11.83 3.34
CA ARG A 232 -2.67 13.03 2.54
C ARG A 232 -2.96 12.65 1.08
N LEU A 233 -3.85 13.41 0.44
CA LEU A 233 -4.11 13.32 -0.98
C LEU A 233 -3.07 14.13 -1.76
N LEU A 234 -2.86 13.79 -3.03
CA LEU A 234 -2.09 14.64 -3.94
C LEU A 234 -2.97 15.77 -4.45
N ASP A 235 -2.41 16.98 -4.45
CA ASP A 235 -3.06 18.17 -4.98
C ASP A 235 -2.91 18.26 -6.51
N GLY A 236 -3.98 18.65 -7.19
CA GLY A 236 -3.98 18.93 -8.63
C GLY A 236 -5.06 18.16 -9.40
N GLU A 237 -5.24 18.54 -10.66
CA GLU A 237 -6.16 17.87 -11.56
C GLU A 237 -5.48 16.67 -12.23
N PHE A 238 -6.12 15.50 -12.17
CA PHE A 238 -5.63 14.31 -12.85
C PHE A 238 -5.94 14.38 -14.35
N ILE A 239 -5.10 13.78 -15.18
CA ILE A 239 -5.27 13.80 -16.63
C ILE A 239 -6.59 13.13 -17.03
N ASN A 240 -7.29 13.70 -18.02
CA ASN A 240 -8.48 13.09 -18.61
C ASN A 240 -8.12 11.82 -19.40
N TYR A 241 -7.99 10.71 -18.67
CA TYR A 241 -7.53 9.43 -19.18
C TYR A 241 -8.45 8.82 -20.25
N ARG A 242 -9.73 9.22 -20.28
CA ARG A 242 -10.71 8.72 -21.26
C ARG A 242 -10.34 9.12 -22.68
N GLN A 243 -9.68 10.27 -22.86
CA GLN A 243 -9.20 10.73 -24.17
C GLN A 243 -7.97 9.96 -24.67
N ILE A 244 -7.32 9.18 -23.81
CA ILE A 244 -6.12 8.39 -24.17
C ILE A 244 -6.52 7.02 -24.72
N ILE A 245 -7.71 6.51 -24.38
CA ILE A 245 -8.18 5.18 -24.77
C ILE A 245 -8.79 5.30 -26.18
N PRO A 246 -8.23 4.63 -27.21
CA PRO A 246 -8.83 4.64 -28.54
C PRO A 246 -10.18 3.92 -28.56
N ASP A 247 -11.18 4.53 -29.20
CA ASP A 247 -12.51 3.93 -29.40
C ASP A 247 -12.54 2.94 -30.58
N GLU A 248 -11.60 3.06 -31.50
CA GLU A 248 -11.50 2.26 -32.73
C GLU A 248 -10.15 1.53 -32.80
N TYR A 249 -10.15 0.36 -33.44
CA TYR A 249 -8.96 -0.45 -33.68
C TYR A 249 -9.00 -1.04 -35.10
N ASN A 250 -7.83 -1.14 -35.72
CA ASN A 250 -7.69 -1.79 -37.04
C ASN A 250 -7.50 -3.30 -36.94
N LEU A 251 -6.87 -3.77 -35.86
CA LEU A 251 -6.52 -5.18 -35.64
C LEU A 251 -6.82 -5.56 -34.19
N ARG A 252 -7.32 -6.78 -33.99
CA ARG A 252 -7.54 -7.37 -32.67
C ARG A 252 -6.95 -8.78 -32.63
N ALA A 253 -5.91 -8.95 -31.82
CA ALA A 253 -5.27 -10.25 -31.59
C ALA A 253 -5.69 -10.81 -30.23
N LYS A 254 -6.27 -12.00 -30.22
CA LYS A 254 -6.57 -12.76 -29.00
C LYS A 254 -5.49 -13.83 -28.78
N VAL A 255 -4.89 -13.81 -27.60
CA VAL A 255 -3.70 -14.59 -27.26
C VAL A 255 -3.79 -15.14 -25.84
N LYS A 256 -3.18 -16.30 -25.59
CA LYS A 256 -3.04 -16.83 -24.23
C LYS A 256 -2.04 -15.98 -23.44
N THR A 257 -2.50 -15.36 -22.35
CA THR A 257 -1.71 -14.40 -21.55
C THR A 257 -0.36 -14.96 -21.10
N ASN A 258 -0.33 -16.20 -20.59
CA ASN A 258 0.91 -16.84 -20.15
C ASN A 258 1.90 -17.06 -21.31
N LYS A 259 1.41 -17.50 -22.48
CA LYS A 259 2.26 -17.71 -23.66
C LYS A 259 2.92 -16.41 -24.14
N LEU A 260 2.16 -15.33 -24.18
CA LEU A 260 2.70 -14.03 -24.55
C LEU A 260 3.68 -13.50 -23.49
N LEU A 261 3.36 -13.63 -22.20
CA LEU A 261 4.24 -13.24 -21.10
C LEU A 261 5.58 -13.98 -21.16
N ASP A 262 5.56 -15.31 -21.23
CA ASP A 262 6.77 -16.12 -21.26
C ASP A 262 7.66 -15.76 -22.47
N SER A 263 7.04 -15.46 -23.63
CA SER A 263 7.72 -15.02 -24.84
C SER A 263 8.39 -13.65 -24.67
N ILE A 264 7.68 -12.68 -24.08
CA ILE A 264 8.22 -11.35 -23.77
C ILE A 264 9.36 -11.45 -22.76
N GLU A 265 9.23 -12.29 -21.72
CA GLU A 265 10.28 -12.47 -20.71
C GLU A 265 11.57 -13.01 -21.35
N ARG A 266 11.49 -14.04 -22.19
CA ARG A 266 12.63 -14.56 -22.96
C ARG A 266 13.21 -13.49 -23.88
N ALA A 267 12.36 -12.76 -24.61
CA ALA A 267 12.82 -11.70 -25.50
C ALA A 267 13.50 -10.54 -24.75
N SER A 268 13.04 -10.25 -23.53
CA SER A 268 13.57 -9.17 -22.69
C SER A 268 15.03 -9.40 -22.27
N LEU A 269 15.51 -10.64 -22.25
CA LEU A 269 16.91 -10.96 -21.92
C LEU A 269 17.89 -10.26 -22.87
N LEU A 270 17.53 -10.11 -24.14
CA LEU A 270 18.34 -9.38 -25.13
C LEU A 270 18.00 -7.89 -25.19
N ALA A 271 16.80 -7.49 -24.77
CA ALA A 271 16.38 -6.09 -24.73
C ALA A 271 17.02 -5.30 -23.58
N ARG A 272 17.41 -5.96 -22.49
CA ARG A 272 18.02 -5.32 -21.29
C ARG A 272 19.45 -4.82 -21.52
N GLU A 273 20.17 -5.44 -22.45
CA GLU A 273 21.56 -5.14 -22.80
C GLU A 273 21.65 -3.92 -23.74
N GLY A 274 21.46 -2.72 -23.17
CA GLY A 274 21.55 -1.44 -23.87
C GLY A 274 20.22 -0.68 -23.87
N LYS A 275 20.27 0.64 -23.62
CA LYS A 275 19.10 1.52 -23.45
C LYS A 275 18.16 1.62 -24.67
N THR A 276 18.48 0.96 -25.79
CA THR A 276 17.84 1.15 -27.10
C THR A 276 17.23 -0.11 -27.70
N ASN A 277 17.37 -1.28 -27.07
CA ASN A 277 16.88 -2.51 -27.67
C ASN A 277 15.40 -2.70 -27.37
N LEU A 278 14.59 -2.68 -28.43
CA LEU A 278 13.14 -2.82 -28.34
C LEU A 278 12.73 -4.29 -28.56
N ILE A 279 11.65 -4.69 -27.91
CA ILE A 279 10.90 -5.88 -28.30
C ILE A 279 9.96 -5.45 -29.44
N LYS A 280 10.04 -6.14 -30.57
CA LYS A 280 9.19 -5.89 -31.74
C LYS A 280 8.19 -7.02 -31.91
N PHE A 281 6.93 -6.68 -32.11
CA PHE A 281 5.88 -7.61 -32.49
C PHE A 281 5.61 -7.47 -33.99
N ASN A 282 5.74 -8.57 -34.72
CA ASN A 282 5.23 -8.70 -36.08
C ASN A 282 3.99 -9.59 -36.04
N ILE A 283 2.82 -9.00 -36.25
CA ILE A 283 1.53 -9.67 -36.13
C ILE A 283 1.17 -10.25 -37.50
N LEU A 284 0.96 -11.56 -37.56
CA LEU A 284 0.55 -12.32 -38.74
C LEU A 284 -0.78 -13.04 -38.46
N ASP A 285 -1.41 -13.61 -39.49
CA ASP A 285 -2.75 -14.22 -39.44
C ASP A 285 -2.96 -15.21 -38.27
N LYS A 286 -1.94 -16.00 -37.93
CA LYS A 286 -2.04 -17.08 -36.91
C LYS A 286 -1.09 -16.91 -35.74
N GLN A 287 -0.18 -15.93 -35.80
CA GLN A 287 0.87 -15.80 -34.80
C GLN A 287 1.42 -14.39 -34.69
N ILE A 288 1.94 -14.07 -33.51
CA ILE A 288 2.81 -12.92 -33.29
C ILE A 288 4.24 -13.44 -33.28
N ILE A 289 5.08 -12.89 -34.14
CA ILE A 289 6.53 -13.09 -34.09
C ILE A 289 7.11 -12.01 -33.16
N VAL A 290 7.68 -12.44 -32.04
CA VAL A 290 8.31 -11.58 -31.04
C VAL A 290 9.82 -11.62 -31.24
N THR A 291 10.42 -10.46 -31.52
CA THR A 291 11.86 -10.34 -31.80
C THR A 291 12.53 -9.29 -30.93
N SER A 292 13.81 -9.50 -30.63
CA SER A 292 14.71 -8.46 -30.11
C SER A 292 16.14 -8.74 -30.59
N ASN A 293 16.89 -7.67 -30.87
CA ASN A 293 18.26 -7.74 -31.37
C ASN A 293 19.17 -6.86 -30.51
N SER A 294 20.32 -7.39 -30.12
CA SER A 294 21.37 -6.69 -29.38
C SER A 294 22.75 -7.05 -29.93
N GLN A 295 23.81 -6.45 -29.39
CA GLN A 295 25.19 -6.83 -29.74
C GLN A 295 25.53 -8.26 -29.30
N MET A 296 24.84 -8.80 -28.30
CA MET A 296 25.08 -10.15 -27.78
C MET A 296 24.32 -11.25 -28.54
N GLY A 297 23.32 -10.90 -29.35
CA GLY A 297 22.56 -11.88 -30.11
C GLY A 297 21.19 -11.40 -30.53
N LYS A 298 20.38 -12.37 -30.98
CA LYS A 298 18.99 -12.16 -31.40
C LYS A 298 18.08 -13.25 -30.83
N VAL A 299 16.82 -12.89 -30.59
CA VAL A 299 15.74 -13.79 -30.17
C VAL A 299 14.61 -13.69 -31.17
N ASN A 300 14.03 -14.86 -31.49
CA ASN A 300 12.86 -15.00 -32.35
C ASN A 300 11.94 -16.02 -31.71
N GLU A 301 10.75 -15.56 -31.33
CA GLU A 301 9.74 -16.35 -30.65
C GLU A 301 8.43 -16.25 -31.44
N GLU A 302 7.63 -17.31 -31.42
CA GLU A 302 6.34 -17.36 -32.11
C GLU A 302 5.26 -17.69 -31.09
N VAL A 303 4.20 -16.87 -31.08
CA VAL A 303 3.05 -17.02 -30.18
C VAL A 303 1.78 -17.12 -31.01
N GLU A 304 1.07 -18.24 -30.90
CA GLU A 304 -0.21 -18.43 -31.59
C GLU A 304 -1.28 -17.42 -31.13
N ILE A 305 -2.03 -16.88 -32.09
CA ILE A 305 -3.13 -15.94 -31.87
C ILE A 305 -4.35 -16.27 -32.74
N GLU A 306 -5.51 -15.77 -32.32
CA GLU A 306 -6.70 -15.58 -33.16
C GLU A 306 -6.75 -14.10 -33.56
N LEU A 307 -6.61 -13.78 -34.85
CA LEU A 307 -6.62 -12.41 -35.37
C LEU A 307 -7.97 -12.04 -35.99
N GLU A 308 -8.49 -10.86 -35.66
CA GLU A 308 -9.65 -10.22 -36.28
C GLU A 308 -9.24 -8.85 -36.85
N GLY A 309 -9.65 -8.56 -38.09
CA GLY A 309 -9.34 -7.30 -38.79
C GLY A 309 -8.33 -7.46 -39.92
#